data_AF-A0AAD5W398-F1
#
_entry.id   AF-A0AAD5W398-F1
#
_cell.length_a   1.000
_cell.length_b   1.000
_cell.length_c   1.000
_cell.angle_alpha   90.00
_cell.angle_beta   90.00
_cell.angle_gamma   90.00
#
_symmetry.space_group_name_H-M   'P 1'
#
loop_
_entity.id
_entity.type
_entity.pdbx_description
1 polymer ?
#
loop_
_entity_poly.entity_id
_entity_poly.type
_entity_poly.pdbx_seq_one_letter_code
_entity_poly.pdbx_strand_id
1 'polypeptide(L)'
;MPISHSPFVMQSIRVTSLAFLLHEICLTLGPEIDLIWTQVILPFTMKALVVNRIFDMLDLMYRDILPSPFHDWYTFQIIIAGSLILSLELMLMTRVYALYQRSVRIACILICILLCEILLAVFGLLRDQTMSASKIQQGYHGRTPRAYICFGAAVLISQSIVLILTIYQYLISLKSCPFNPVNPVLSLVLRQGSIGFIAMTSVIVWTLLSAITDRFVPIIDSCVDSIFEQHVDTDIRDVGGFWPLYLAQ
;
A
#
# COMPACT_ATOMS: atom_id res chain seq x y z
N MET A 1 14.00 -8.76 -33.82
CA MET A 1 14.45 -9.00 -32.42
C MET A 1 13.21 -8.97 -31.55
N PRO A 2 12.94 -10.01 -30.75
CA PRO A 2 11.78 -10.02 -29.86
C PRO A 2 11.95 -8.94 -28.80
N ILE A 3 10.99 -8.03 -28.71
CA ILE A 3 10.91 -6.99 -27.69
C ILE A 3 10.58 -7.74 -26.39
N SER A 4 11.61 -8.01 -25.59
CA SER A 4 11.45 -8.54 -24.24
C SER A 4 10.72 -7.50 -23.42
N HIS A 5 9.42 -7.70 -23.20
CA HIS A 5 8.63 -6.89 -22.27
C HIS A 5 9.28 -6.98 -20.90
N SER A 6 9.90 -5.88 -20.47
CA SER A 6 10.68 -5.86 -19.23
C SER A 6 9.74 -5.96 -18.01
N PRO A 7 10.07 -6.79 -17.00
CA PRO A 7 9.24 -7.09 -15.82
C PRO A 7 8.88 -5.88 -14.93
N PHE A 8 9.41 -4.70 -15.25
CA PHE A 8 9.21 -3.46 -14.51
C PHE A 8 7.81 -2.84 -14.72
N VAL A 9 7.27 -2.93 -15.95
CA VAL A 9 5.94 -2.39 -16.32
C VAL A 9 4.83 -3.08 -15.53
N MET A 10 4.99 -4.39 -15.30
CA MET A 10 4.07 -5.20 -14.52
C MET A 10 3.98 -4.73 -13.05
N GLN A 11 5.05 -4.15 -12.51
CA GLN A 11 5.12 -3.75 -11.10
C GLN A 11 4.42 -2.43 -10.79
N SER A 12 4.48 -1.43 -11.68
CA SER A 12 3.76 -0.14 -11.48
C SER A 12 2.23 -0.31 -11.47
N ILE A 13 1.69 -1.16 -12.35
CA ILE A 13 0.24 -1.45 -12.41
C ILE A 13 -0.24 -2.07 -11.08
N ARG A 14 0.63 -2.81 -10.38
CA ARG A 14 0.32 -3.53 -9.15
C ARG A 14 0.29 -2.63 -7.93
N VAL A 15 1.24 -1.69 -7.83
CA VAL A 15 1.22 -0.68 -6.77
C VAL A 15 -0.03 0.20 -6.91
N THR A 16 -0.44 0.50 -8.14
CA THR A 16 -1.66 1.27 -8.42
C THR A 16 -2.94 0.51 -8.06
N SER A 17 -3.01 -0.79 -8.37
CA SER A 17 -4.11 -1.68 -7.94
C SER A 17 -4.18 -1.78 -6.41
N LEU A 18 -3.03 -1.90 -5.74
CA LEU A 18 -2.98 -1.97 -4.29
C LEU A 18 -3.41 -0.66 -3.62
N ALA A 19 -2.99 0.48 -4.18
CA ALA A 19 -3.44 1.80 -3.75
C ALA A 19 -4.95 1.98 -3.95
N PHE A 20 -5.51 1.46 -5.05
CA PHE A 20 -6.95 1.44 -5.31
C PHE A 20 -7.71 0.59 -4.29
N LEU A 21 -7.15 -0.58 -3.95
CA LEU A 21 -7.73 -1.51 -2.97
C LEU A 21 -7.65 -0.94 -1.56
N LEU A 22 -6.55 -0.26 -1.21
CA LEU A 22 -6.43 0.48 0.05
C LEU A 22 -7.37 1.67 0.13
N HIS A 23 -7.57 2.36 -0.99
CA HIS A 23 -8.52 3.45 -1.09
C HIS A 23 -9.96 2.96 -0.87
N GLU A 24 -10.35 1.84 -1.48
CA GLU A 24 -11.65 1.21 -1.22
C GLU A 24 -11.77 0.72 0.23
N ILE A 25 -10.74 0.09 0.79
CA ILE A 25 -10.75 -0.34 2.21
C ILE A 25 -10.96 0.87 3.14
N CYS A 26 -10.30 1.99 2.87
CA CYS A 26 -10.49 3.23 3.63
C CYS A 26 -11.90 3.81 3.46
N LEU A 27 -12.50 3.68 2.27
CA LEU A 27 -13.87 4.12 2.00
C LEU A 27 -14.94 3.24 2.68
N THR A 28 -14.65 1.96 2.87
CA THR A 28 -15.63 1.02 3.45
C THR A 28 -15.75 1.14 4.97
N LEU A 29 -14.90 1.95 5.63
CA LEU A 29 -14.73 1.95 7.08
C LEU A 29 -15.70 2.82 7.90
N GLY A 30 -16.76 3.34 7.28
CA GLY A 30 -18.04 3.59 7.98
C GLY A 30 -18.62 5.02 7.92
N PRO A 31 -19.88 5.15 8.36
CA PRO A 31 -20.70 6.37 8.23
C PRO A 31 -20.24 7.57 9.09
N GLU A 32 -19.34 7.38 10.06
CA GLU A 32 -18.77 8.47 10.86
C GLU A 32 -17.75 9.31 10.09
N ILE A 33 -17.24 8.80 8.97
CA ILE A 33 -16.23 9.45 8.11
C ILE A 33 -16.90 10.35 7.05
N ASP A 34 -18.17 10.08 6.72
CA ASP A 34 -18.93 10.76 5.66
C ASP A 34 -19.07 12.27 5.85
N LEU A 35 -18.89 12.78 7.08
CA LEU A 35 -19.14 14.19 7.39
C LEU A 35 -17.87 15.07 7.37
N ILE A 36 -16.68 14.48 7.58
CA ILE A 36 -15.43 15.25 7.75
C ILE A 36 -14.43 14.99 6.60
N TRP A 37 -14.43 13.79 6.02
CA TRP A 37 -13.33 13.36 5.16
C TRP A 37 -13.68 13.29 3.66
N THR A 38 -14.97 13.18 3.33
CA THR A 38 -15.50 13.10 1.97
C THR A 38 -15.12 14.32 1.13
N GLN A 39 -14.99 15.50 1.74
CA GLN A 39 -14.71 16.74 1.00
C GLN A 39 -13.22 16.93 0.67
N VAL A 40 -12.29 16.38 1.46
CA VAL A 40 -10.86 16.74 1.35
C VAL A 40 -10.01 15.56 0.87
N ILE A 41 -10.18 14.36 1.43
CA ILE A 41 -9.31 13.23 1.10
C ILE A 41 -9.74 12.54 -0.18
N LEU A 42 -11.04 12.31 -0.37
CA LEU A 42 -11.56 11.62 -1.56
C LEU A 42 -11.04 12.23 -2.88
N PRO A 43 -11.13 13.56 -3.10
CA PRO A 43 -10.61 14.14 -4.33
C PRO A 43 -9.07 14.07 -4.41
N PHE A 44 -8.37 14.06 -3.28
CA PHE A 44 -6.91 13.97 -3.26
C PHE A 44 -6.44 12.58 -3.72
N THR A 45 -6.98 11.50 -3.15
CA THR A 45 -6.57 10.13 -3.47
C THR A 45 -6.89 9.79 -4.92
N MET A 46 -8.07 10.18 -5.40
CA MET A 46 -8.46 9.99 -6.80
C MET A 46 -7.55 10.77 -7.75
N LYS A 47 -7.21 12.03 -7.42
CA LYS A 47 -6.28 12.81 -8.23
C LYS A 47 -4.87 12.21 -8.23
N ALA A 48 -4.36 11.78 -7.08
CA ALA A 48 -3.05 11.14 -6.99
C ALA A 48 -2.99 9.84 -7.80
N LEU A 49 -4.05 9.03 -7.78
CA LEU A 49 -4.17 7.81 -8.56
C LEU A 49 -4.16 8.09 -10.07
N VAL A 50 -4.99 9.04 -10.51
CA VAL A 50 -5.08 9.42 -11.93
C VAL A 50 -3.73 9.96 -12.41
N VAL A 51 -3.08 10.81 -11.60
CA VAL A 51 -1.75 11.34 -11.90
C VAL A 51 -0.74 10.20 -12.02
N ASN A 52 -0.69 9.27 -11.05
CA ASN A 52 0.22 8.12 -11.10
C ASN A 52 0.01 7.28 -12.37
N ARG A 53 -1.26 7.07 -12.77
CA ARG A 53 -1.62 6.31 -13.97
C ARG A 53 -1.21 6.99 -15.26
N ILE A 54 -1.39 8.32 -15.34
CA ILE A 54 -0.97 9.11 -16.49
C ILE A 54 0.54 9.01 -16.66
N PHE A 55 1.29 9.16 -15.58
CA PHE A 55 2.74 9.09 -15.65
C PHE A 55 3.25 7.68 -15.99
N ASP A 56 2.66 6.60 -15.45
CA ASP A 56 2.99 5.23 -15.87
C ASP A 56 2.78 5.04 -17.39
N MET A 57 1.69 5.59 -17.94
CA MET A 57 1.42 5.56 -19.38
C MET A 57 2.42 6.40 -20.18
N LEU A 58 2.84 7.55 -19.65
CA LEU A 58 3.86 8.39 -20.28
C LEU A 58 5.22 7.71 -20.27
N ASP A 59 5.62 7.08 -19.16
CA ASP A 59 6.87 6.31 -19.08
C ASP A 59 6.91 5.20 -20.15
N LEU A 60 5.79 4.50 -20.34
CA LEU A 60 5.65 3.48 -21.39
C LEU A 60 5.78 4.05 -22.80
N MET A 61 5.19 5.21 -23.08
CA MET A 61 5.24 5.81 -24.42
C MET A 61 6.59 6.45 -24.74
N TYR A 62 7.27 7.03 -23.76
CA TYR A 62 8.49 7.82 -23.98
C TYR A 62 9.80 7.06 -23.69
N ARG A 63 9.71 5.80 -23.29
CA ARG A 63 10.86 4.96 -22.91
C ARG A 63 11.99 4.92 -23.93
N ASP A 64 11.64 4.92 -25.21
CA ASP A 64 12.61 4.82 -26.31
C ASP A 64 13.20 6.18 -26.71
N ILE A 65 12.62 7.29 -26.26
CA ILE A 65 12.91 8.64 -26.76
C ILE A 65 13.70 9.47 -25.74
N LEU A 66 13.42 9.34 -24.44
CA LEU A 66 14.11 10.11 -23.40
C LEU A 66 15.08 9.24 -22.58
N PRO A 67 16.40 9.33 -22.84
CA PRO A 67 17.37 8.86 -21.87
C PRO A 67 17.35 9.82 -20.67
N SER A 68 16.99 9.32 -19.48
CA SER A 68 17.24 9.97 -18.17
C SER A 68 16.21 10.99 -17.62
N PRO A 69 15.00 10.54 -17.25
CA PRO A 69 14.34 11.09 -16.05
C PRO A 69 13.90 10.03 -15.02
N PHE A 70 14.43 8.80 -15.10
CA PHE A 70 14.00 7.69 -14.21
C PHE A 70 14.19 7.95 -12.71
N HIS A 71 15.19 8.74 -12.32
CA HIS A 71 15.49 9.00 -10.90
C HIS A 71 14.44 9.89 -10.22
N ASP A 72 14.03 10.97 -10.88
CA ASP A 72 13.04 11.91 -10.34
C ASP A 72 11.65 11.26 -10.32
N TRP A 73 11.34 10.48 -11.36
CA TRP A 73 10.12 9.68 -11.42
C TRP A 73 10.02 8.68 -10.28
N TYR A 74 11.09 7.92 -10.02
CA TYR A 74 11.10 6.95 -8.94
C TYR A 74 10.97 7.63 -7.57
N THR A 75 11.67 8.75 -7.35
CA THR A 75 11.53 9.58 -6.14
C THR A 75 10.09 10.02 -5.93
N PHE A 76 9.41 10.44 -7.00
CA PHE A 76 8.01 10.84 -6.95
C PHE A 76 7.08 9.67 -6.56
N GLN A 77 7.29 8.48 -7.11
CA GLN A 77 6.54 7.28 -6.72
C GLN A 77 6.68 6.97 -5.23
N ILE A 78 7.88 7.13 -4.67
CA ILE A 78 8.13 6.91 -3.23
C ILE A 78 7.38 7.94 -2.38
N ILE A 79 7.35 9.21 -2.80
CA ILE A 79 6.61 10.26 -2.11
C ILE A 79 5.11 9.94 -2.12
N ILE A 80 4.57 9.50 -3.26
CA ILE A 80 3.16 9.08 -3.34
C ILE A 80 2.90 7.88 -2.42
N ALA A 81 3.71 6.83 -2.51
CA ALA A 81 3.55 5.64 -1.69
C ALA A 81 3.65 5.97 -0.19
N GLY A 82 4.63 6.79 0.20
CA GLY A 82 4.78 7.28 1.57
C GLY A 82 3.58 8.10 2.04
N SER A 83 3.02 8.96 1.19
CA SER A 83 1.82 9.74 1.52
C SER A 83 0.57 8.87 1.74
N LEU A 84 0.44 7.78 0.98
CA LEU A 84 -0.64 6.80 1.14
C LEU A 84 -0.50 6.04 2.45
N ILE A 85 0.71 5.57 2.76
CA ILE A 85 1.03 4.90 4.03
C ILE A 85 0.73 5.85 5.20
N LEU A 86 1.21 7.10 5.14
CA LEU A 86 0.98 8.11 6.16
C LEU A 86 -0.52 8.37 6.39
N SER A 87 -1.30 8.44 5.31
CA SER A 87 -2.75 8.61 5.40
C SER A 87 -3.43 7.45 6.15
N LEU A 88 -2.97 6.24 5.91
CA LEU A 88 -3.46 5.04 6.60
C LEU A 88 -3.06 5.02 8.07
N GLU A 89 -1.82 5.41 8.38
CA GLU A 89 -1.38 5.53 9.78
C GLU A 89 -2.18 6.57 10.54
N LEU A 90 -2.44 7.74 9.94
CA LEU A 90 -3.30 8.77 10.53
C LEU A 90 -4.71 8.23 10.81
N MET A 91 -5.26 7.42 9.91
CA MET A 91 -6.55 6.76 10.13
C MET A 91 -6.51 5.82 11.34
N LEU A 92 -5.46 5.00 11.46
CA LEU A 92 -5.28 4.10 12.60
C LEU A 92 -5.09 4.88 13.91
N MET A 93 -4.25 5.91 13.89
CA MET A 93 -4.00 6.81 15.03
C MET A 93 -5.28 7.51 15.49
N THR A 94 -6.12 7.95 14.56
CA THR A 94 -7.41 8.58 14.87
C THR A 94 -8.34 7.61 15.59
N ARG A 95 -8.38 6.34 15.16
CA ARG A 95 -9.17 5.29 15.85
C ARG A 95 -8.64 4.98 17.23
N VAL A 96 -7.33 4.85 17.37
CA VAL A 96 -6.69 4.64 18.68
C VAL A 96 -6.99 5.84 19.60
N TYR A 97 -6.92 7.06 19.08
CA TYR A 97 -7.24 8.27 19.84
C TYR A 97 -8.70 8.30 20.32
N ALA A 98 -9.65 7.92 19.46
CA ALA A 98 -11.04 7.78 19.83
C ALA A 98 -11.24 6.71 20.92
N LEU A 99 -10.53 5.58 20.82
CA LEU A 99 -10.58 4.48 21.78
C LEU A 99 -10.03 4.88 23.17
N TYR A 100 -9.05 5.77 23.22
CA TYR A 100 -8.42 6.24 24.46
C TYR A 100 -9.14 7.43 25.11
N GLN A 101 -10.46 7.55 24.90
CA GLN A 101 -11.29 8.62 25.45
C GLN A 101 -10.68 10.02 25.22
N ARG A 102 -10.05 10.25 24.06
CA ARG A 102 -9.39 11.51 23.70
C ARG A 102 -8.22 11.93 24.61
N SER A 103 -7.54 10.98 25.26
CA SER A 103 -6.36 11.28 26.08
C SER A 103 -5.24 11.94 25.26
N VAL A 104 -4.91 13.19 25.62
CA VAL A 104 -3.87 14.01 24.95
C VAL A 104 -2.49 13.38 25.03
N ARG A 105 -2.21 12.62 26.11
CA ARG A 105 -0.91 11.96 26.30
C ARG A 105 -0.62 10.96 25.19
N ILE A 106 -1.64 10.20 24.79
CA ILE A 106 -1.50 9.14 23.79
C ILE A 106 -1.46 9.75 22.39
N ALA A 107 -2.26 10.78 22.14
CA ALA A 107 -2.12 11.58 20.92
C ALA A 107 -0.69 12.12 20.75
N CYS A 108 -0.10 12.66 21.82
CA CYS A 108 1.27 13.15 21.81
C CYS A 108 2.28 12.04 21.48
N ILE A 109 2.15 10.86 22.10
CA ILE A 109 3.02 9.70 21.80
C ILE A 109 2.89 9.29 20.32
N LEU A 110 1.67 9.18 19.81
CA LEU A 110 1.41 8.80 18.41
C LEU A 110 1.98 9.83 17.43
N ILE A 111 1.79 11.13 17.70
CA ILE A 111 2.35 12.21 16.90
C ILE A 111 3.89 12.19 16.94
N CYS A 112 4.49 11.94 18.10
CA CYS A 112 5.95 11.81 18.22
C CYS A 112 6.49 10.63 17.40
N ILE A 113 5.80 9.49 17.39
CA ILE A 113 6.16 8.34 16.55
C ILE A 113 6.07 8.71 15.07
N LEU A 114 4.96 9.34 14.66
CA LEU A 114 4.74 9.78 13.28
C LEU A 114 5.82 10.77 12.81
N LEU A 115 6.16 11.75 13.65
CA LEU A 115 7.21 12.73 13.35
C LEU A 115 8.57 12.04 13.22
N CYS A 116 8.88 11.09 14.09
CA CYS A 116 10.12 10.32 14.02
C CYS A 116 10.22 9.57 12.69
N GLU A 117 9.13 8.94 12.25
CA GLU A 117 9.06 8.23 10.97
C GLU A 117 9.23 9.15 9.77
N ILE A 118 8.51 10.29 9.73
CA ILE A 118 8.64 11.29 8.66
C ILE A 118 10.09 11.80 8.60
N LEU A 119 10.71 12.09 9.74
CA LEU A 119 12.10 12.52 9.78
C LEU A 119 13.03 11.45 9.22
N LEU A 120 12.88 10.18 9.63
CA LEU A 120 13.67 9.06 9.10
C LEU A 120 13.50 8.90 7.58
N ALA A 121 12.27 9.07 7.07
CA ALA A 121 11.99 9.04 5.64
C ALA A 121 12.69 10.16 4.89
N VAL A 122 12.58 11.40 5.38
CA VAL A 122 13.22 12.58 4.79
C VAL A 122 14.76 12.45 4.82
N PHE A 123 15.33 12.03 5.95
CA PHE A 123 16.77 11.77 6.06
C PHE A 123 17.23 10.67 5.09
N GLY A 124 16.42 9.64 4.89
CA GLY A 124 16.66 8.58 3.90
C GLY A 124 16.75 9.12 2.48
N LEU A 125 15.79 9.97 2.09
CA LEU A 125 15.73 10.58 0.75
C LEU A 125 16.87 11.58 0.51
N LEU A 126 17.15 12.46 1.48
CA LEU A 126 18.23 13.45 1.37
C LEU A 126 19.60 12.78 1.19
N ARG A 127 19.83 11.67 1.89
CA ARG A 127 21.07 10.90 1.78
C ARG A 127 21.25 10.30 0.39
N ASP A 128 20.16 9.84 -0.24
CA ASP A 128 20.21 9.23 -1.57
C ASP A 128 20.60 10.27 -2.65
N GLN A 129 20.01 11.47 -2.58
CA GLN A 129 20.31 12.56 -3.53
C GLN A 129 21.79 12.96 -3.54
N THR A 130 22.43 13.03 -2.37
CA THR A 130 23.86 13.38 -2.28
C THR A 130 24.80 12.34 -2.91
N MET A 131 24.40 11.07 -2.97
CA MET A 131 25.24 10.01 -3.54
C MET A 131 25.14 9.95 -5.08
N SER A 132 23.99 10.31 -5.64
CA SER A 132 23.71 10.23 -7.08
C SER A 132 24.65 11.09 -7.93
N ALA A 133 25.00 12.30 -7.47
CA ALA A 133 25.84 13.24 -8.23
C ALA A 133 27.28 12.76 -8.47
N SER A 134 27.79 11.79 -7.70
CA SER A 134 29.20 11.38 -7.74
C SER A 134 29.48 10.06 -8.46
N LYS A 135 28.45 9.26 -8.78
CA LYS A 135 28.62 7.86 -9.24
C LYS A 135 28.07 7.53 -10.63
N ILE A 136 27.58 8.52 -11.39
CA ILE A 136 26.97 8.32 -12.71
C ILE A 136 27.92 7.65 -13.73
N GLN A 137 29.24 7.65 -13.52
CA GLN A 137 30.21 7.11 -14.49
C GLN A 137 30.57 5.62 -14.37
N GLN A 138 30.24 4.92 -13.28
CA GLN A 138 30.59 3.50 -13.13
C GLN A 138 29.34 2.63 -13.12
N GLY A 139 29.00 2.13 -14.32
CA GLY A 139 28.09 1.00 -14.59
C GLY A 139 27.09 0.67 -13.49
N TYR A 140 25.89 1.24 -13.60
CA TYR A 140 24.74 1.06 -12.71
C TYR A 140 24.34 -0.43 -12.60
N HIS A 141 25.02 -1.19 -11.75
CA HIS A 141 24.66 -2.56 -11.42
C HIS A 141 23.68 -2.54 -10.24
N GLY A 142 22.40 -2.38 -10.56
CA GLY A 142 21.21 -2.97 -9.92
C GLY A 142 21.02 -2.96 -8.40
N ARG A 143 21.87 -2.33 -7.60
CA ARG A 143 21.78 -2.43 -6.14
C ARG A 143 20.69 -1.49 -5.63
N THR A 144 19.63 -2.07 -5.07
CA THR A 144 18.58 -1.35 -4.36
C THR A 144 19.21 -0.42 -3.32
N PRO A 145 18.91 0.90 -3.36
CA PRO A 145 19.45 1.84 -2.40
C PRO A 145 19.09 1.43 -0.97
N ARG A 146 20.09 1.36 -0.09
CA ARG A 146 19.92 0.96 1.32
C ARG A 146 18.90 1.84 2.07
N ALA A 147 18.63 3.05 1.57
CA ALA A 147 17.60 3.94 2.07
C ALA A 147 16.21 3.28 2.09
N TYR A 148 15.88 2.46 1.10
CA TYR A 148 14.58 1.77 1.02
C TYR A 148 14.36 0.76 2.12
N ILE A 149 15.38 -0.01 2.43
CA ILE A 149 15.32 -1.02 3.49
C ILE A 149 15.12 -0.32 4.84
N CYS A 150 15.84 0.78 5.07
CA CYS A 150 15.70 1.56 6.30
C CYS A 150 14.33 2.21 6.43
N PHE A 151 13.80 2.77 5.34
CA PHE A 151 12.46 3.37 5.31
C PHE A 151 11.38 2.31 5.57
N GLY A 152 11.38 1.20 4.82
CA GLY A 152 10.41 0.13 5.02
C GLY A 152 10.48 -0.49 6.41
N ALA A 153 11.66 -0.64 6.99
CA ALA A 153 11.82 -1.12 8.36
C ALA A 153 11.25 -0.13 9.39
N ALA A 154 11.43 1.19 9.19
CA ALA A 154 10.85 2.20 10.06
C ALA A 154 9.32 2.15 10.06
N VAL A 155 8.71 2.07 8.86
CA VAL A 155 7.26 1.91 8.67
C VAL A 155 6.75 0.63 9.35
N LEU A 156 7.46 -0.50 9.22
CA LEU A 156 7.05 -1.72 9.91
C LEU A 156 7.06 -1.58 11.43
N ILE A 157 8.04 -0.88 11.99
CA ILE A 157 8.17 -0.68 13.43
C ILE A 157 7.05 0.23 13.94
N SER A 158 6.82 1.38 13.29
CA SER A 158 5.75 2.32 13.68
C SER A 158 4.39 1.64 13.61
N GLN A 159 4.12 0.95 12.50
CA GLN A 159 2.88 0.22 12.27
C GLN A 159 2.68 -0.89 13.31
N SER A 160 3.74 -1.64 13.66
CA SER A 160 3.67 -2.65 14.73
C SER A 160 3.35 -2.04 16.10
N ILE A 161 3.94 -0.88 16.43
CA ILE A 161 3.67 -0.18 17.69
C ILE A 161 2.21 0.26 17.76
N VAL A 162 1.68 0.86 16.68
CA VAL A 162 0.28 1.30 16.61
C VAL A 162 -0.67 0.11 16.76
N LEU A 163 -0.37 -1.03 16.14
CA LEU A 163 -1.16 -2.26 16.31
C LEU A 163 -1.16 -2.75 17.75
N ILE A 164 0.02 -2.87 18.35
CA ILE A 164 0.16 -3.37 19.72
C ILE A 164 -0.63 -2.46 20.68
N LEU A 165 -0.55 -1.13 20.51
CA LEU A 165 -1.34 -0.18 21.28
C LEU A 165 -2.85 -0.38 21.10
N THR A 166 -3.28 -0.66 19.88
CA THR A 166 -4.69 -0.92 19.54
C THR A 166 -5.19 -2.20 20.21
N ILE A 167 -4.44 -3.29 20.09
CA ILE A 167 -4.77 -4.59 20.70
C ILE A 167 -4.73 -4.48 22.23
N TYR A 168 -3.72 -3.83 22.78
CA TYR A 168 -3.57 -3.66 24.23
C TYR A 168 -4.77 -2.95 24.84
N GLN A 169 -5.20 -1.84 24.24
CA GLN A 169 -6.36 -1.08 24.73
C GLN A 169 -7.67 -1.86 24.58
N TYR A 170 -7.79 -2.66 23.53
CA TYR A 170 -8.91 -3.58 23.37
C TYR A 170 -8.96 -4.61 24.50
N LEU A 171 -7.82 -5.24 24.81
CA LEU A 171 -7.74 -6.22 25.89
C LEU A 171 -8.04 -5.62 27.26
N ILE A 172 -7.59 -4.38 27.53
CA ILE A 172 -7.96 -3.66 28.76
C ILE A 172 -9.47 -3.43 28.81
N SER A 173 -10.04 -2.94 27.72
CA SER A 173 -11.47 -2.64 27.63
C SER A 173 -12.32 -3.90 27.86
N LEU A 174 -11.83 -5.07 27.43
CA LEU A 174 -12.47 -6.36 27.67
C LEU A 174 -12.39 -6.80 29.14
N LYS A 175 -11.26 -6.53 29.82
CA LYS A 175 -11.06 -6.91 31.24
C LYS A 175 -11.84 -6.04 32.21
N SER A 176 -12.01 -4.75 31.90
CA SER A 176 -12.65 -3.80 32.83
C SER A 176 -14.17 -3.97 32.96
N CYS A 177 -14.84 -4.71 32.07
CA CYS A 177 -16.30 -4.90 32.12
C CYS A 177 -16.70 -6.33 31.70
N PRO A 178 -16.57 -7.34 32.60
CA PRO A 178 -16.97 -8.71 32.28
C PRO A 178 -18.50 -8.92 32.15
N PHE A 179 -19.33 -8.01 32.68
CA PHE A 179 -20.79 -8.16 32.74
C PHE A 179 -21.59 -7.13 31.94
N ASN A 180 -20.95 -6.13 31.33
CA ASN A 180 -21.65 -5.18 30.47
C ASN A 180 -21.42 -5.62 29.02
N PRO A 181 -22.47 -5.87 28.20
CA PRO A 181 -22.29 -6.18 26.79
C PRO A 181 -21.43 -5.08 26.17
N VAL A 182 -20.18 -5.43 25.90
CA VAL A 182 -19.19 -4.56 25.27
C VAL A 182 -19.85 -3.92 24.07
N ASN A 183 -19.83 -2.59 23.99
CA ASN A 183 -20.47 -1.85 22.90
C ASN A 183 -20.19 -2.58 21.57
N PRO A 184 -21.20 -3.20 20.92
CA PRO A 184 -20.97 -4.06 19.76
C PRO A 184 -20.28 -3.29 18.61
N VAL A 185 -20.46 -1.96 18.62
CA VAL A 185 -19.77 -0.99 17.77
C VAL A 185 -18.24 -1.11 17.89
N LEU A 186 -17.69 -1.26 19.09
CA LEU A 186 -16.25 -1.29 19.31
C LEU A 186 -15.60 -2.55 18.72
N SER A 187 -16.25 -3.69 18.91
CA SER A 187 -15.85 -4.97 18.32
C SER A 187 -15.84 -4.90 16.79
N LEU A 188 -16.86 -4.26 16.22
CA LEU A 188 -17.01 -4.14 14.77
C LEU A 188 -15.93 -3.24 14.16
N VAL A 189 -15.65 -2.09 14.78
CA VAL A 189 -14.59 -1.16 14.37
C VAL A 189 -13.21 -1.83 14.44
N LEU A 190 -12.96 -2.62 15.48
CA LEU A 190 -11.70 -3.35 15.63
C LEU A 190 -11.53 -4.47 14.59
N ARG A 191 -12.60 -5.22 14.33
CA ARG A 191 -12.57 -6.29 13.32
C ARG A 191 -12.30 -5.74 11.92
N GLN A 192 -12.89 -4.61 11.56
CA GLN A 192 -12.66 -4.00 10.25
C GLN A 192 -11.28 -3.32 10.18
N GLY A 193 -10.83 -2.69 11.28
CA GLY A 193 -9.50 -2.10 11.37
C GLY A 193 -8.36 -3.11 11.32
N SER A 194 -8.53 -4.27 11.94
CA SER A 194 -7.50 -5.32 11.98
C SER A 194 -7.26 -5.96 10.61
N ILE A 195 -8.31 -6.12 9.78
CA ILE A 195 -8.18 -6.65 8.42
C ILE A 195 -7.31 -5.71 7.56
N GLY A 196 -7.59 -4.41 7.59
CA GLY A 196 -6.79 -3.41 6.88
C GLY A 196 -5.33 -3.39 7.36
N PHE A 197 -5.11 -3.54 8.66
CA PHE A 197 -3.78 -3.64 9.24
C PHE A 197 -3.00 -4.87 8.76
N ILE A 198 -3.64 -6.04 8.77
CA ILE A 198 -3.04 -7.30 8.33
C ILE A 198 -2.68 -7.22 6.85
N ALA A 199 -3.59 -6.72 6.02
CA ALA A 199 -3.36 -6.53 4.59
C ALA A 199 -2.14 -5.62 4.35
N MET A 200 -2.07 -4.47 5.02
CA MET A 200 -0.94 -3.55 4.89
C MET A 200 0.38 -4.14 5.35
N THR A 201 0.39 -4.79 6.50
CA THR A 201 1.61 -5.43 7.04
C THR A 201 2.10 -6.52 6.09
N SER A 202 1.18 -7.30 5.53
CA SER A 202 1.50 -8.32 4.52
C SER A 202 2.17 -7.69 3.31
N VAL A 203 1.63 -6.59 2.77
CA VAL A 203 2.21 -5.86 1.64
C VAL A 203 3.61 -5.34 1.97
N ILE A 204 3.80 -4.71 3.13
CA ILE A 204 5.09 -4.10 3.47
C ILE A 204 6.16 -5.18 3.71
N VAL A 205 5.82 -6.23 4.46
CA VAL A 205 6.72 -7.38 4.67
C VAL A 205 7.11 -8.00 3.33
N TRP A 206 6.14 -8.11 2.43
CA TRP A 206 6.36 -8.62 1.09
C TRP A 206 7.32 -7.75 0.27
N THR A 207 7.05 -6.43 0.23
CA THR A 207 7.90 -5.46 -0.47
C THR A 207 9.33 -5.47 0.09
N LEU A 208 9.49 -5.56 1.41
CA LEU A 208 10.80 -5.68 2.05
C LEU A 208 11.49 -6.99 1.71
N LEU A 209 10.77 -8.11 1.73
CA LEU A 209 11.34 -9.41 1.37
C LEU A 209 11.82 -9.42 -0.10
N SER A 210 11.03 -8.83 -1.00
CA SER A 210 11.42 -8.65 -2.40
C SER A 210 12.64 -7.73 -2.54
N ALA A 211 12.73 -6.66 -1.76
CA ALA A 211 13.86 -5.75 -1.78
C ALA A 211 15.15 -6.40 -1.23
N ILE A 212 15.04 -7.24 -0.19
CA ILE A 212 16.19 -7.91 0.44
C ILE A 212 16.72 -9.05 -0.43
N THR A 213 15.84 -9.80 -1.07
CA THR A 213 16.25 -11.01 -1.78
C THR A 213 16.95 -10.71 -3.11
N ASP A 214 16.98 -9.45 -3.58
CA ASP A 214 17.40 -8.98 -4.92
C ASP A 214 16.75 -9.75 -6.09
N ARG A 215 15.92 -10.75 -5.77
CA ARG A 215 14.96 -11.35 -6.65
C ARG A 215 13.78 -10.40 -6.60
N PHE A 216 13.71 -9.54 -7.60
CA PHE A 216 12.42 -9.16 -8.15
C PHE A 216 11.74 -10.46 -8.61
N VAL A 217 11.15 -11.22 -7.69
CA VAL A 217 10.28 -12.33 -8.08
C VAL A 217 8.96 -11.66 -8.43
N PRO A 218 8.54 -11.69 -9.70
CA PRO A 218 7.23 -11.22 -10.08
C PRO A 218 6.20 -12.25 -9.60
N ILE A 219 5.81 -12.20 -8.33
CA ILE A 219 4.95 -13.25 -7.73
C ILE A 219 3.46 -12.97 -7.99
N ILE A 220 3.10 -11.72 -8.21
CA ILE A 220 1.73 -11.39 -8.61
C ILE A 220 1.46 -11.90 -10.04
N ASP A 221 2.50 -12.13 -10.88
CA ASP A 221 2.31 -12.84 -12.15
C ASP A 221 1.82 -14.26 -11.88
N SER A 222 2.48 -15.06 -11.04
CA SER A 222 2.04 -16.44 -10.81
C SER A 222 0.67 -16.56 -10.12
N CYS A 223 0.31 -15.66 -9.19
CA CYS A 223 -0.96 -15.76 -8.49
C CYS A 223 -2.12 -15.14 -9.27
N VAL A 224 -1.94 -13.97 -9.89
CA VAL A 224 -2.99 -13.34 -10.71
C VAL A 224 -3.14 -14.07 -12.04
N ASP A 225 -2.06 -14.57 -12.65
CA ASP A 225 -2.20 -15.46 -13.80
C ASP A 225 -2.95 -16.72 -13.39
N SER A 226 -2.67 -17.33 -12.22
CA SER A 226 -3.45 -18.49 -11.77
C SER A 226 -4.93 -18.17 -11.57
N ILE A 227 -5.28 -16.98 -11.06
CA ILE A 227 -6.67 -16.57 -10.83
C ILE A 227 -7.35 -16.23 -12.15
N PHE A 228 -6.66 -15.54 -13.06
CA PHE A 228 -7.18 -15.13 -14.36
C PHE A 228 -7.32 -16.33 -15.31
N GLU A 229 -6.34 -17.23 -15.33
CA GLU A 229 -6.37 -18.49 -16.07
C GLU A 229 -7.50 -19.39 -15.53
N GLN A 230 -7.68 -19.46 -14.21
CA GLN A 230 -8.78 -20.20 -13.60
C GLN A 230 -10.17 -19.61 -13.94
N HIS A 231 -10.28 -18.29 -14.13
CA HIS A 231 -11.53 -17.62 -14.52
C HIS A 231 -11.84 -17.79 -16.02
N VAL A 232 -10.83 -17.72 -16.89
CA VAL A 232 -10.98 -17.93 -18.34
C VAL A 232 -11.38 -19.38 -18.66
N ASP A 233 -10.82 -20.36 -17.92
CA ASP A 233 -11.17 -21.78 -18.11
C ASP A 233 -12.60 -22.12 -17.65
N THR A 234 -13.14 -21.37 -16.68
CA THR A 234 -14.54 -21.55 -16.26
C THR A 234 -15.51 -21.04 -17.32
N ASP A 235 -15.22 -19.90 -17.93
CA ASP A 235 -16.07 -19.27 -18.95
C ASP A 235 -16.11 -20.10 -20.26
N ILE A 236 -14.98 -20.70 -20.67
CA ILE A 236 -14.93 -21.54 -21.88
C ILE A 236 -15.71 -22.86 -21.70
N ARG A 237 -15.74 -23.43 -20.48
CA ARG A 237 -16.51 -24.66 -20.22
C ARG A 237 -18.01 -24.44 -20.21
N ASP A 238 -18.48 -23.27 -19.79
CA ASP A 238 -19.92 -22.96 -19.79
C ASP A 238 -20.44 -22.60 -21.20
N VAL A 239 -19.60 -22.03 -22.08
CA VAL A 239 -19.98 -21.74 -23.48
C VAL A 239 -19.98 -23.00 -24.36
N GLY A 240 -19.15 -24.00 -24.05
CA GLY A 240 -19.08 -25.26 -24.80
C GLY A 240 -20.25 -26.23 -24.61
N GLY A 241 -21.10 -26.01 -23.60
CA GLY A 241 -22.24 -26.87 -23.29
C GLY A 241 -23.55 -26.53 -24.03
N PHE A 242 -23.62 -25.39 -24.72
CA PHE A 242 -24.89 -24.86 -25.26
C PHE A 242 -25.15 -25.16 -26.75
N TRP A 243 -24.34 -26.01 -27.40
CA TRP A 243 -24.50 -26.35 -28.83
C TRP A 243 -24.46 -27.84 -29.17
N PRO A 244 -25.46 -28.63 -28.75
CA PRO A 244 -25.82 -29.79 -29.55
C PRO A 244 -27.34 -29.87 -29.70
N LEU A 245 -27.95 -29.22 -30.70
CA LEU A 245 -29.34 -29.57 -31.10
C LEU A 245 -29.86 -29.03 -32.46
N TYR A 246 -29.05 -28.42 -33.33
CA TYR A 246 -29.55 -27.80 -34.59
C TYR A 246 -28.94 -28.35 -35.89
N LEU A 247 -28.51 -29.61 -35.92
CA LEU A 247 -28.08 -30.29 -37.16
C LEU A 247 -28.74 -31.66 -37.35
N ALA A 248 -30.05 -31.72 -37.13
CA ALA A 248 -30.88 -32.85 -37.52
C ALA A 248 -32.24 -32.36 -38.02
N GLN A 249 -32.25 -31.80 -39.24
CA GLN A 249 -33.43 -31.79 -40.12
C GLN A 249 -33.02 -31.50 -41.56
#